data_AF-A0AAU7C8W1-F1
#
_entry.id   AF-A0AAU7C8W1-F1
#
_cell.length_a   1.000
_cell.length_b   1.000
_cell.length_c   1.000
_cell.angle_alpha   90.00
_cell.angle_beta   90.00
_cell.angle_gamma   90.00
#
_symmetry.space_group_name_H-M   'P 1'
#
loop_
_entity.id
_entity.type
_entity.pdbx_description
1 polymer ?
#
loop_
_entity_poly.entity_id
_entity_poly.type
_entity_poly.pdbx_seq_one_letter_code
_entity_poly.pdbx_strand_id
1 'polypeptide(L)'
;MTSSSFDLTLTVLADLLYRGLADRLKGFSRTGPSRLFRKFIDTPGWLEMTAGGVIVSLNKRAHNPLLKKAGFTVPTRPVPWLGGRWMRLECP
;
A
#
# COMPACT_ATOMS: atom_id res chain seq x y z
N MET A 1 31.31 -8.68 10.91
CA MET A 1 30.21 -9.33 11.67
C MET A 1 29.02 -8.35 11.66
N THR A 2 28.36 -8.15 10.51
CA THR A 2 27.47 -6.99 10.29
C THR A 2 26.32 -7.21 9.30
N SER A 3 25.97 -8.46 8.95
CA SER A 3 24.94 -8.72 7.92
C SER A 3 23.62 -9.29 8.47
N SER A 4 23.63 -10.00 9.60
CA SER A 4 22.44 -10.74 10.08
C SER A 4 21.39 -9.90 10.81
N SER A 5 21.74 -8.70 11.30
CA SER A 5 20.80 -7.82 12.02
C SER A 5 19.88 -7.03 11.07
N PHE A 6 20.27 -6.89 9.80
CA PHE A 6 19.48 -6.13 8.82
C PHE A 6 18.23 -6.90 8.39
N ASP A 7 18.34 -8.20 8.10
CA ASP A 7 17.18 -9.02 7.71
C ASP A 7 16.13 -9.10 8.82
N LEU A 8 16.58 -9.18 10.07
CA LEU A 8 15.70 -9.24 11.23
C LEU A 8 14.97 -7.91 11.44
N THR A 9 15.67 -6.78 11.31
CA THR A 9 15.07 -5.45 11.41
C THR A 9 14.14 -5.14 10.23
N LEU A 10 14.51 -5.53 9.00
CA LEU A 10 13.66 -5.38 7.82
C LEU A 10 12.38 -6.22 7.93
N THR A 11 12.48 -7.43 8.47
CA THR A 11 11.33 -8.30 8.71
C THR A 11 10.36 -7.70 9.74
N VAL A 12 10.88 -7.18 10.85
CA VAL A 12 10.06 -6.50 11.86
C VAL A 12 9.43 -5.22 11.29
N LEU A 13 10.20 -4.43 10.53
CA LEU A 13 9.68 -3.23 9.86
C LEU A 13 8.55 -3.58 8.90
N ALA A 14 8.72 -4.62 8.09
CA ALA A 14 7.68 -5.10 7.20
C ALA A 14 6.42 -5.48 8.00
N ASP A 15 6.55 -6.27 9.07
CA ASP A 15 5.41 -6.67 9.89
C ASP A 15 4.67 -5.47 10.49
N LEU A 16 5.40 -4.45 10.96
CA LEU A 16 4.79 -3.21 11.47
C LEU A 16 4.05 -2.43 10.38
N LEU A 17 4.62 -2.32 9.18
CA LEU A 17 3.97 -1.67 8.03
C LEU A 17 2.69 -2.42 7.63
N TYR A 18 2.73 -3.75 7.58
CA TYR A 18 1.58 -4.59 7.27
C TYR A 18 0.50 -4.49 8.36
N ARG A 19 0.87 -4.42 9.64
CA ARG A 19 -0.08 -4.17 10.74
C ARG A 19 -0.74 -2.80 10.64
N GLY A 20 0.04 -1.75 10.36
CA GLY A 20 -0.50 -0.41 10.14
C GLY A 20 -1.45 -0.35 8.94
N LEU A 21 -1.14 -1.07 7.87
CA LEU A 21 -2.02 -1.21 6.71
C LEU A 21 -3.31 -1.96 7.08
N ALA A 22 -3.21 -3.05 7.83
CA ALA A 22 -4.35 -3.85 8.27
C ALA A 22 -5.27 -3.09 9.24
N ASP A 23 -4.72 -2.20 10.08
CA ASP A 23 -5.50 -1.34 10.98
C ASP A 23 -6.37 -0.35 10.20
N ARG A 24 -5.84 0.25 9.14
CA ARG A 24 -6.59 1.15 8.24
C ARG A 24 -7.68 0.42 7.45
N LEU A 25 -7.55 -0.89 7.23
CA LEU A 25 -8.49 -1.73 6.50
C LEU A 25 -9.52 -2.37 7.44
N LYS A 26 -10.68 -1.73 7.61
CA LYS A 26 -11.76 -2.22 8.48
C LYS A 26 -12.15 -3.67 8.13
N GLY A 27 -12.01 -4.58 9.10
CA GLY A 27 -12.29 -6.02 8.94
C GLY A 27 -11.07 -6.88 8.59
N PHE A 28 -9.90 -6.28 8.35
CA PHE A 28 -8.65 -6.99 8.05
C PHE A 28 -7.60 -6.90 9.17
N SER A 29 -7.89 -6.20 10.27
CA SER A 29 -6.96 -5.96 11.38
C SER A 29 -6.40 -7.24 12.05
N ARG A 30 -7.10 -8.38 11.95
CA ARG A 30 -6.65 -9.70 12.46
C ARG A 30 -6.03 -10.60 11.39
N THR A 31 -5.83 -10.09 10.18
CA THR A 31 -5.37 -10.88 9.03
C THR A 31 -3.86 -10.79 8.90
N GLY A 32 -3.18 -11.94 8.73
CA GLY A 32 -1.73 -11.98 8.56
C GLY A 32 -1.22 -11.33 7.24
N PRO A 33 0.05 -10.91 7.20
CA PRO A 33 0.65 -10.16 6.08
C PRO A 33 0.46 -10.82 4.72
N SER A 34 0.63 -12.13 4.62
CA SER A 34 0.54 -12.90 3.36
C SER A 34 -0.85 -12.81 2.72
N ARG A 35 -1.91 -12.79 3.54
CA ARG A 35 -3.28 -12.72 3.04
C ARG A 35 -3.66 -11.29 2.67
N LEU A 36 -3.08 -10.30 3.36
CA LEU A 36 -3.21 -8.88 3.03
C LEU A 36 -2.53 -8.60 1.68
N PHE A 37 -1.30 -9.10 1.50
CA PHE A 37 -0.56 -9.01 0.25
C PHE A 37 -1.38 -9.56 -0.92
N ARG A 38 -1.87 -10.80 -0.82
CA ARG A 38 -2.62 -11.44 -1.91
C ARG A 38 -3.95 -10.74 -2.26
N LYS A 39 -4.55 -10.03 -1.30
CA LYS A 39 -5.86 -9.38 -1.49
C LYS A 39 -5.76 -7.93 -1.95
N PHE A 40 -4.68 -7.23 -1.61
CA PHE A 40 -4.56 -5.79 -1.81
C PHE A 40 -3.33 -5.38 -2.63
N ILE A 41 -2.20 -6.07 -2.47
CA ILE A 41 -0.93 -5.69 -3.12
C ILE A 41 -0.71 -6.49 -4.41
N ASP A 42 -0.99 -7.79 -4.38
CA ASP A 42 -0.92 -8.70 -5.53
C ASP A 42 -2.15 -8.56 -6.44
N THR A 43 -2.51 -7.33 -6.77
CA THR A 43 -3.66 -7.02 -7.63
C THR A 43 -3.17 -6.32 -8.88
N PRO A 44 -3.49 -6.84 -10.08
CA PRO A 44 -3.18 -6.14 -11.31
C PRO A 44 -3.97 -4.82 -11.35
N GLY A 45 -3.26 -3.75 -11.68
CA GLY A 45 -3.79 -2.41 -11.82
C GLY A 45 -3.07 -1.67 -12.94
N TRP A 46 -3.65 -0.57 -13.37
CA TRP A 46 -3.05 0.34 -14.33
C TRP A 46 -2.32 1.44 -13.58
N LEU A 47 -1.09 1.70 -13.98
CA LEU A 47 -0.28 2.76 -13.41
C LEU A 47 -0.09 3.84 -14.46
N GLU A 48 -0.61 5.03 -14.17
CA GLU A 48 -0.48 6.19 -15.04
C GLU A 48 0.51 7.17 -14.40
N MET A 49 1.62 7.41 -15.10
CA MET A 49 2.63 8.39 -14.67
C MET A 49 2.32 9.73 -15.31
N THR A 50 1.98 10.71 -14.48
CA THR A 50 1.77 12.10 -14.89
C THR A 50 3.02 12.94 -14.59
N ALA A 51 3.09 14.17 -15.12
CA ALA A 51 4.24 15.06 -14.92
C ALA A 51 4.52 15.38 -13.43
N GLY A 52 3.48 15.40 -12.58
CA GLY A 52 3.60 15.74 -11.16
C GLY A 52 3.34 14.59 -10.18
N GLY A 53 2.88 13.45 -10.66
CA GLY A 53 2.32 12.41 -9.79
C GLY A 53 2.10 11.06 -10.46
N VAL A 54 1.83 10.04 -9.64
CA VAL A 54 1.51 8.69 -10.08
C VAL A 54 0.08 8.35 -9.68
N ILE A 55 -0.74 8.00 -10.68
CA ILE A 55 -2.11 7.54 -10.47
C ILE A 55 -2.10 6.01 -10.61
N VAL A 56 -2.62 5.32 -9.61
CA VAL A 56 -2.73 3.87 -9.61
C VAL A 56 -4.18 3.49 -9.65
N SER A 57 -4.65 3.07 -10.82
CA SER A 57 -6.03 2.65 -11.06
C SER A 57 -6.14 1.16 -10.81
N LEU A 58 -6.77 0.81 -9.69
CA LEU A 58 -6.98 -0.57 -9.29
C LEU A 58 -8.18 -1.18 -10.05
N ASN A 59 -8.06 -2.44 -10.46
CA ASN A 59 -9.16 -3.13 -11.14
C ASN A 59 -10.39 -3.30 -10.21
N LYS A 60 -11.61 -3.38 -10.77
CA LYS A 60 -12.85 -3.56 -9.99
C LYS A 60 -12.80 -4.87 -9.20
N ARG A 61 -12.63 -4.80 -7.88
CA ARG A 61 -12.88 -5.91 -6.96
C ARG A 61 -13.85 -5.50 -5.85
N ALA A 62 -14.51 -6.51 -5.28
CA ALA A 62 -15.44 -6.37 -4.15
C ALA A 62 -14.85 -5.67 -2.90
N HIS A 63 -13.52 -5.52 -2.82
CA HIS A 63 -12.83 -4.92 -1.67
C HIS A 63 -12.38 -3.45 -1.93
N ASN A 64 -12.60 -2.91 -3.13
CA ASN A 64 -12.37 -1.49 -3.45
C ASN A 64 -13.07 -0.50 -2.50
N PRO A 65 -14.29 -0.76 -1.97
CA PRO A 65 -14.89 0.13 -0.98
C PRO A 65 -14.10 0.20 0.34
N LEU A 66 -13.26 -0.79 0.67
CA LEU A 66 -12.41 -0.75 1.86
C LEU A 66 -11.21 0.18 1.66
N LEU A 67 -10.64 0.22 0.46
CA LEU A 67 -9.56 1.14 0.11
C LEU A 67 -10.04 2.60 0.09
N LYS A 68 -11.24 2.85 -0.45
CA LYS A 68 -11.91 4.15 -0.38
C LYS A 68 -12.14 4.59 1.08
N LYS A 69 -12.66 3.69 1.93
CA LYS A 69 -12.89 3.97 3.36
C LYS A 69 -11.62 4.17 4.18
N ALA A 70 -10.52 3.52 3.79
CA ALA A 70 -9.22 3.66 4.44
C ALA A 70 -8.49 4.97 4.07
N GLY A 71 -9.06 5.79 3.18
CA GLY A 71 -8.51 7.10 2.81
C GLY A 71 -7.43 7.06 1.73
N PHE A 72 -7.22 5.91 1.08
CA PHE A 72 -6.17 5.74 0.06
C PHE A 72 -6.45 6.50 -1.25
N THR A 73 -7.68 6.99 -1.43
CA THR A 73 -8.07 7.83 -2.58
C THR A 73 -7.60 9.28 -2.46
N VAL A 74 -7.10 9.69 -1.28
CA VAL A 74 -6.47 10.99 -1.08
C VAL A 74 -5.04 10.94 -1.61
N PRO A 75 -4.59 11.94 -2.38
CA PRO A 75 -3.21 11.99 -2.83
C PRO A 75 -2.27 12.05 -1.62
N THR A 76 -1.28 11.18 -1.61
CA THR A 76 -0.21 11.18 -0.63
C THR A 76 0.65 12.44 -0.80
N ARG A 77 1.26 12.90 0.29
CA ARG A 77 2.24 13.99 0.25
C ARG A 77 3.39 13.66 -0.71
N PRO A 78 4.07 14.66 -1.29
CA PRO A 78 5.28 14.46 -2.10
C PRO A 78 6.20 13.41 -1.50
N VAL A 79 6.39 12.30 -2.21
CA VAL A 79 7.19 11.18 -1.72
C VAL A 79 8.65 11.42 -2.14
N PRO A 80 9.60 11.61 -1.20
CA PRO A 80 10.96 12.02 -1.56
C PRO A 80 11.67 11.03 -2.48
N TRP A 81 11.52 9.73 -2.23
CA TRP A 81 12.11 8.67 -3.05
C TRP A 81 11.41 8.46 -4.39
N LEU A 82 10.24 9.09 -4.61
CA LEU A 82 9.54 9.13 -5.90
C LEU A 82 9.82 10.46 -6.64
N GLY A 83 10.96 11.11 -6.35
CA GLY A 83 11.31 12.40 -6.94
C GLY A 83 10.38 13.54 -6.54
N GLY A 84 9.79 13.48 -5.34
CA GLY A 84 8.85 14.49 -4.86
C GLY A 84 7.46 14.42 -5.50
N ARG A 85 7.15 13.33 -6.22
CA ARG A 85 5.84 13.14 -6.84
C ARG A 85 4.81 12.70 -5.80
N TRP A 86 3.56 13.13 -5.99
CA TRP A 86 2.44 12.62 -5.22
C TRP A 86 1.93 11.30 -5.82
N MET A 87 1.24 10.50 -5.02
CA MET A 87 0.63 9.25 -5.46
C MET A 87 -0.84 9.24 -5.08
N ARG A 88 -1.72 8.78 -5.97
CA ARG A 88 -3.15 8.63 -5.68
C ARG A 88 -3.65 7.29 -6.18
N LEU A 89 -4.47 6.62 -5.36
CA LEU A 89 -5.17 5.41 -5.79
C LEU A 89 -6.54 5.79 -6.35
N GLU A 90 -6.75 5.44 -7.61
CA GLU A 90 -8.05 5.54 -8.25
C GLU A 90 -8.73 4.18 -8.19
N CYS A 91 -9.98 4.19 -7.73
CA CYS A 91 -10.82 3.01 -7.67
C CYS A 91 -12.11 3.34 -8.43
N PRO A 92 -12.46 2.57 -9.47
CA PRO A 92 -13.70 2.77 -10.21
C PRO A 92 -14.97 2.43 -9.40
#